data_AF-A0A662X100-F1
#
_entry.id   AF-A0A662X100-F1
#
_cell.length_a   1.000
_cell.length_b   1.000
_cell.length_c   1.000
_cell.angle_alpha   90.00
_cell.angle_beta   90.00
_cell.angle_gamma   90.00
#
_symmetry.space_group_name_H-M   'P 1'
#
loop_
_entity.id
_entity.type
_entity.pdbx_description
1 polymer ?
#
loop_
_entity_poly.entity_id
_entity_poly.type
_entity_poly.pdbx_seq_one_letter_code
_entity_poly.pdbx_strand_id
1 'polypeptide(L)'
;MRRVPPLAASATRRCFSTQRLDAAYRKLLEVGDAEHMQITDAQTRAVALATRGFSVFLHLPTGAGKSLAFQTPALLAPADQTTLVVSPLIALMHDQVAALRRKGVDAIQVSSDERRKSVPLTQLLARQRLVYTTPEFLLLNSEMREWMRMAGRENRLARIVLDEAHCVLEWGNTFRPSYLELSQWKTQFFGSVPLTLATASVSDEDIARLAALFHLKLLHSVPETSKEDEGEGSQASTRSDQLVVIQQVTDRENLRVEVVRKTALAAERIAERVQQATTIVYCLTRKEAEETCLALVRLGCHTGVYHGGLPRKRREFVRKQWMMGQLSIICATSAFGPAVCVLLYSEADKSRADALTTERSDFNGTMAASISNGSSHVELEEVAAFCETTTGCRKELLYSHFGFNFDASRCIRNCNCGVPLEAAESWRDEAVHVEKPSTDEDGISKGAIEYQYQRILVESKRLKLPKREALSRRLIRVRQNPLCT
;
A
#
# COMPACT_ATOMS: atom_id res chain seq x y z
N MET A 1 11.69 -5.69 -29.07
CA MET A 1 10.64 -4.89 -28.39
C MET A 1 11.16 -3.47 -28.18
N ARG A 2 10.46 -2.45 -28.70
CA ARG A 2 10.86 -1.04 -28.54
C ARG A 2 10.28 -0.53 -27.21
N ARG A 3 11.15 -0.14 -26.27
CA ARG A 3 10.81 0.47 -24.97
C ARG A 3 9.89 1.67 -25.15
N VAL A 4 9.03 1.97 -24.16
CA VAL A 4 8.44 3.30 -24.05
C VAL A 4 9.56 4.23 -23.56
N PRO A 5 10.07 5.17 -24.38
CA PRO A 5 11.21 5.99 -23.97
C PRO A 5 10.78 6.92 -22.83
N PRO A 6 11.63 7.13 -21.79
CA PRO A 6 11.39 8.16 -20.80
C PRO A 6 11.32 9.52 -21.51
N LEU A 7 10.25 10.27 -21.23
CA LEU A 7 10.04 11.62 -21.77
C LEU A 7 11.24 12.51 -21.45
N ALA A 8 11.91 13.00 -22.50
CA ALA A 8 13.00 13.97 -22.37
C ALA A 8 12.53 15.23 -21.63
N ALA A 9 13.38 15.76 -20.75
CA ALA A 9 13.11 16.91 -19.92
C ALA A 9 13.07 18.22 -20.74
N SER A 10 11.99 18.45 -21.50
CA SER A 10 11.66 19.78 -22.01
C SER A 10 10.93 20.56 -20.91
N ALA A 11 11.47 21.74 -20.58
CA ALA A 11 11.01 22.60 -19.50
C ALA A 11 9.51 22.92 -19.65
N THR A 12 8.68 22.20 -18.88
CA THR A 12 7.23 22.33 -18.94
C THR A 12 6.84 23.68 -18.34
N ARG A 13 6.56 24.68 -19.20
CA ARG A 13 6.15 26.02 -18.74
C ARG A 13 4.80 25.94 -18.01
N ARG A 14 4.75 26.57 -16.84
CA ARG A 14 3.69 26.48 -15.82
C ARG A 14 2.45 27.27 -16.27
N CYS A 15 1.27 26.65 -16.21
CA CYS A 15 -0.03 27.22 -16.62
C CYS A 15 -0.75 27.99 -15.47
N PHE A 16 -0.11 28.15 -14.30
CA PHE A 16 -0.73 28.76 -13.11
C PHE A 16 0.20 29.77 -12.45
N SER A 17 -0.38 30.72 -11.69
CA SER A 17 0.41 31.53 -10.77
C SER A 17 1.13 30.59 -9.82
N THR A 18 2.46 30.73 -9.74
CA THR A 18 3.32 29.95 -8.84
C THR A 18 2.80 29.96 -7.41
N GLN A 19 2.13 31.05 -7.00
CA GLN A 19 1.49 31.22 -5.69
C GLN A 19 0.38 30.21 -5.40
N ARG A 20 -0.52 29.90 -6.35
CA ARG A 20 -1.63 28.94 -6.09
C ARG A 20 -1.11 27.50 -5.93
N LEU A 21 -0.14 27.13 -6.76
CA LEU A 21 0.51 25.81 -6.69
C LEU A 21 1.31 25.66 -5.40
N ASP A 22 2.09 26.67 -5.05
CA ASP A 22 2.87 26.73 -3.82
C ASP A 22 1.97 26.65 -2.57
N ALA A 23 0.86 27.42 -2.54
CA ALA A 23 -0.12 27.34 -1.46
C ALA A 23 -0.76 25.94 -1.34
N ALA A 24 -1.07 25.30 -2.47
CA ALA A 24 -1.61 23.93 -2.46
C ALA A 24 -0.59 22.92 -1.91
N TYR A 25 0.68 23.01 -2.31
CA TYR A 25 1.73 22.14 -1.80
C TYR A 25 1.99 22.35 -0.32
N ARG A 26 2.14 23.60 0.14
CA ARG A 26 2.33 23.90 1.57
C ARG A 26 1.17 23.37 2.41
N LYS A 27 -0.07 23.58 1.95
CA LYS A 27 -1.26 23.05 2.62
C LYS A 27 -1.25 21.52 2.70
N LEU A 28 -0.86 20.83 1.61
CA LEU A 28 -0.83 19.36 1.58
C LEU A 28 0.37 18.77 2.33
N LEU A 29 1.49 19.47 2.44
CA LEU A 29 2.68 19.01 3.14
C LEU A 29 2.71 19.44 4.62
N GLU A 30 1.81 20.32 5.06
CA GLU A 30 1.81 20.94 6.40
C GLU A 30 3.12 21.71 6.68
N VAL A 31 3.62 22.42 5.65
CA VAL A 31 4.91 23.12 5.67
C VAL A 31 4.67 24.63 5.75
N GLY A 32 5.41 25.32 6.63
CA GLY A 32 5.32 26.78 6.80
C GLY A 32 5.89 27.57 5.62
N ASP A 33 5.60 28.88 5.54
CA ASP A 33 6.05 29.72 4.42
C ASP A 33 7.58 29.83 4.26
N ALA A 34 8.32 29.62 5.36
CA ALA A 34 9.78 29.68 5.38
C ALA A 34 10.47 28.31 5.27
N GLU A 35 9.71 27.21 5.21
CA GLU A 35 10.24 25.85 5.24
C GLU A 35 10.40 25.27 3.82
N HIS A 36 11.44 24.43 3.63
CA HIS A 36 11.74 23.83 2.33
C HIS A 36 10.78 22.68 2.00
N MET A 37 10.11 22.75 0.84
CA MET A 37 9.23 21.69 0.36
C MET A 37 10.04 20.61 -0.38
N GLN A 38 9.94 19.36 0.06
CA GLN A 38 10.49 18.22 -0.66
C GLN A 38 9.49 17.71 -1.71
N ILE A 39 9.60 18.24 -2.94
CA ILE A 39 8.75 17.85 -4.07
C ILE A 39 9.65 17.34 -5.18
N THR A 40 9.36 16.15 -5.70
CA THR A 40 10.15 15.58 -6.80
C THR A 40 9.77 16.18 -8.16
N ASP A 41 10.68 16.11 -9.12
CA ASP A 41 10.40 16.51 -10.50
C ASP A 41 9.23 15.71 -11.10
N ALA A 42 9.12 14.42 -10.79
CA ALA A 42 8.00 13.60 -11.24
C ALA A 42 6.66 14.09 -10.68
N GLN A 43 6.59 14.45 -9.39
CA GLN A 43 5.39 15.04 -8.79
C GLN A 43 5.04 16.37 -9.46
N THR A 44 6.03 17.24 -9.66
CA THR A 44 5.81 18.55 -10.31
C THR A 44 5.29 18.38 -11.74
N ARG A 45 5.90 17.48 -12.53
CA ARG A 45 5.46 17.17 -13.90
C ARG A 45 4.07 16.56 -13.94
N ALA A 46 3.79 15.60 -13.06
CA ALA A 46 2.48 15.00 -12.94
C ALA A 46 1.39 16.04 -12.67
N VAL A 47 1.60 16.93 -11.70
CA VAL A 47 0.65 18.00 -11.37
C VAL A 47 0.47 18.95 -12.55
N ALA A 48 1.56 19.37 -13.20
CA ALA A 48 1.50 20.28 -14.34
C ALA A 48 0.68 19.70 -15.51
N LEU A 49 0.90 18.44 -15.87
CA LEU A 49 0.17 17.77 -16.94
C LEU A 49 -1.28 17.47 -16.56
N ALA A 50 -1.52 17.00 -15.34
CA ALA A 50 -2.86 16.77 -14.84
C ALA A 50 -3.71 18.04 -14.88
N THR A 51 -3.13 19.18 -14.51
CA THR A 51 -3.87 20.45 -14.49
C THR A 51 -4.06 21.04 -15.90
N ARG A 52 -3.28 20.60 -16.90
CA ARG A 52 -3.49 20.90 -18.33
C ARG A 52 -4.57 20.03 -19.00
N GLY A 53 -5.20 19.13 -18.25
CA GLY A 53 -6.27 18.24 -18.72
C GLY A 53 -5.80 16.90 -19.29
N PHE A 54 -4.52 16.55 -19.19
CA PHE A 54 -4.04 15.24 -19.63
C PHE A 54 -4.49 14.13 -18.67
N SER A 55 -4.72 12.94 -19.20
CA SER A 55 -4.68 11.73 -18.40
C SER A 55 -3.23 11.41 -18.01
N VAL A 56 -3.01 10.93 -16.78
CA VAL A 56 -1.67 10.71 -16.24
C VAL A 56 -1.54 9.31 -15.66
N PHE A 57 -0.53 8.56 -16.12
CA PHE A 57 -0.12 7.31 -15.49
C PHE A 57 0.99 7.62 -14.47
N LEU A 58 0.70 7.48 -13.18
CA LEU A 58 1.66 7.67 -12.10
C LEU A 58 2.28 6.33 -11.71
N HIS A 59 3.42 6.01 -12.31
CA HIS A 59 4.24 4.86 -11.95
C HIS A 59 5.35 5.32 -11.01
N LEU A 60 5.02 5.44 -9.72
CA LEU A 60 5.96 5.90 -8.69
C LEU A 60 6.01 4.86 -7.56
N PRO A 61 7.18 4.57 -6.97
CA PRO A 61 7.31 3.59 -5.90
C PRO A 61 6.47 3.95 -4.67
N THR A 62 6.17 2.95 -3.84
CA THR A 62 5.43 3.16 -2.60
C THR A 62 6.19 4.11 -1.67
N GLY A 63 5.50 5.14 -1.19
CA GLY A 63 6.10 6.21 -0.39
C GLY A 63 6.66 7.39 -1.19
N ALA A 64 6.77 7.33 -2.53
CA ALA A 64 7.26 8.45 -3.36
C ALA A 64 6.23 9.59 -3.57
N GLY A 65 5.15 9.61 -2.77
CA GLY A 65 4.17 10.70 -2.79
C GLY A 65 3.19 10.69 -3.98
N LYS A 66 2.73 9.51 -4.44
CA LYS A 66 1.64 9.38 -5.42
C LYS A 66 0.41 10.23 -5.03
N SER A 67 0.02 10.17 -3.76
CA SER A 67 -1.11 10.94 -3.22
C SER A 67 -0.93 12.44 -3.40
N LEU A 68 0.28 12.99 -3.17
CA LEU A 68 0.54 14.42 -3.40
C LEU A 68 0.31 14.78 -4.87
N ALA A 69 0.81 13.95 -5.79
CA ALA A 69 0.70 14.19 -7.23
C ALA A 69 -0.74 14.19 -7.75
N PHE A 70 -1.65 13.38 -7.20
CA PHE A 70 -3.06 13.36 -7.61
C PHE A 70 -3.98 14.23 -6.74
N GLN A 71 -3.62 14.56 -5.49
CA GLN A 71 -4.40 15.46 -4.63
C GLN A 71 -4.17 16.93 -4.98
N THR A 72 -2.96 17.32 -5.39
CA THR A 72 -2.65 18.72 -5.72
C THR A 72 -3.52 19.26 -6.85
N PRO A 73 -3.72 18.56 -7.98
CA PRO A 73 -4.64 19.01 -9.03
C PRO A 73 -6.07 19.21 -8.53
N ALA A 74 -6.52 18.39 -7.58
CA ALA A 74 -7.83 18.54 -6.94
C ALA A 74 -7.96 19.82 -6.11
N LEU A 75 -6.87 20.43 -5.64
CA LEU A 75 -6.90 21.74 -4.97
C LEU A 75 -6.82 22.90 -5.97
N LEU A 76 -6.29 22.66 -7.17
CA LEU A 76 -6.12 23.68 -8.21
C LEU A 76 -7.34 23.83 -9.12
N ALA A 77 -8.16 22.78 -9.24
CA ALA A 77 -9.40 22.79 -10.02
C ALA A 77 -10.39 23.90 -9.57
N PRO A 78 -11.31 24.34 -10.44
CA PRO A 78 -12.44 25.20 -10.06
C PRO A 78 -13.19 24.69 -8.82
N ALA A 79 -13.68 25.60 -7.97
CA ALA A 79 -14.23 25.27 -6.64
C ALA A 79 -15.51 24.40 -6.69
N ASP A 80 -16.26 24.50 -7.79
CA ASP A 80 -17.48 23.74 -8.10
C ASP A 80 -17.21 22.32 -8.62
N GLN A 81 -15.95 22.01 -8.97
CA GLN A 81 -15.53 20.69 -9.41
C GLN A 81 -14.96 19.83 -8.29
N THR A 82 -15.13 18.53 -8.44
CA THR A 82 -14.72 17.47 -7.52
C THR A 82 -13.75 16.51 -8.21
N THR A 83 -12.74 16.04 -7.49
CA THR A 83 -11.93 14.89 -7.90
C THR A 83 -12.45 13.63 -7.23
N LEU A 84 -12.80 12.61 -8.02
CA LEU A 84 -13.20 11.30 -7.53
C LEU A 84 -11.96 10.41 -7.41
N VAL A 85 -11.73 9.82 -6.25
CA VAL A 85 -10.64 8.86 -6.01
C VAL A 85 -11.25 7.48 -5.75
N VAL A 86 -10.98 6.53 -6.63
CA VAL A 86 -11.42 5.14 -6.54
C VAL A 86 -10.21 4.31 -6.09
N SER A 87 -10.31 3.69 -4.92
CA SER A 87 -9.24 2.88 -4.33
C SER A 87 -9.81 1.60 -3.70
N PRO A 88 -9.16 0.43 -3.85
CA PRO A 88 -9.63 -0.80 -3.22
C PRO A 88 -9.31 -0.85 -1.71
N LEU A 89 -8.47 0.07 -1.21
CA LEU A 89 -7.92 0.03 0.14
C LEU A 89 -8.67 0.98 1.09
N ILE A 90 -9.79 0.51 1.65
CA ILE A 90 -10.68 1.27 2.57
C ILE A 90 -9.92 1.95 3.72
N ALA A 91 -8.97 1.26 4.35
CA ALA A 91 -8.20 1.81 5.47
C ALA A 91 -7.25 2.93 5.02
N LEU A 92 -6.67 2.82 3.81
CA LEU A 92 -5.81 3.86 3.24
C LEU A 92 -6.63 5.10 2.88
N MET A 93 -7.83 4.91 2.30
CA MET A 93 -8.76 6.02 2.05
C MET A 93 -9.12 6.78 3.34
N HIS A 94 -9.40 6.05 4.43
CA HIS A 94 -9.71 6.65 5.72
C HIS A 94 -8.59 7.55 6.21
N ASP A 95 -7.34 7.07 6.12
CA ASP A 95 -6.18 7.81 6.61
C ASP A 95 -5.89 9.04 5.73
N GLN A 96 -6.05 8.92 4.40
CA GLN A 96 -5.92 10.05 3.49
C GLN A 96 -7.01 11.12 3.72
N VAL A 97 -8.28 10.72 3.87
CA VAL A 97 -9.38 11.66 4.14
C VAL A 97 -9.22 12.33 5.50
N ALA A 98 -8.83 11.59 6.54
CA ALA A 98 -8.55 12.17 7.85
C ALA A 98 -7.40 13.20 7.78
N ALA A 99 -6.33 12.91 7.04
CA ALA A 99 -5.23 13.85 6.84
C ALA A 99 -5.68 15.10 6.06
N LEU A 100 -6.45 14.96 4.98
CA LEU A 100 -6.99 16.09 4.20
C LEU A 100 -7.90 16.99 5.05
N ARG A 101 -8.78 16.40 5.85
CA ARG A 101 -9.67 17.15 6.75
C ARG A 101 -8.91 17.93 7.82
N ARG A 102 -7.87 17.35 8.42
CA ARG A 102 -6.98 18.06 9.37
C ARG A 102 -6.33 19.28 8.73
N LYS A 103 -6.04 19.21 7.43
CA LYS A 103 -5.48 20.31 6.62
C LYS A 103 -6.53 21.31 6.15
N GLY A 104 -7.80 21.17 6.56
CA GLY A 104 -8.90 22.04 6.11
C GLY A 104 -9.21 21.88 4.62
N VAL A 105 -9.05 20.67 4.07
CA VAL A 105 -9.52 20.31 2.72
C VAL A 105 -10.82 19.51 2.85
N ASP A 106 -11.86 19.95 2.14
CA ASP A 106 -13.14 19.24 2.07
C ASP A 106 -12.96 17.92 1.32
N ALA A 107 -12.85 16.84 2.08
CA ALA A 107 -12.75 15.49 1.57
C ALA A 107 -13.70 14.56 2.31
N ILE A 108 -14.20 13.53 1.62
CA ILE A 108 -15.06 12.51 2.22
C ILE A 108 -14.73 11.12 1.68
N GLN A 109 -14.92 10.11 2.51
CA GLN A 109 -14.92 8.71 2.11
C GLN A 109 -16.35 8.17 2.14
N VAL A 110 -16.73 7.44 1.09
CA VAL A 110 -17.98 6.69 0.96
C VAL A 110 -17.66 5.28 0.48
N SER A 111 -17.75 4.29 1.36
CA SER A 111 -17.32 2.92 1.06
C SER A 111 -18.24 1.84 1.62
N SER A 112 -19.37 2.23 2.23
CA SER A 112 -20.40 1.32 2.75
C SER A 112 -21.68 2.10 3.05
N ASP A 113 -22.80 1.38 3.21
CA ASP A 113 -24.10 1.97 3.56
C ASP A 113 -24.27 2.31 5.04
N GLU A 114 -23.22 2.21 5.86
CA GLU A 114 -23.26 2.55 7.30
C GLU A 114 -23.46 4.06 7.59
N ARG A 115 -23.69 4.88 6.55
CA ARG A 115 -23.99 6.31 6.68
C ARG A 115 -25.36 6.56 7.30
N ARG A 116 -25.52 7.71 7.95
CA ARG A 116 -26.84 8.22 8.33
C ARG A 116 -27.63 8.49 7.04
N LYS A 117 -28.62 7.65 6.75
CA LYS A 117 -29.52 7.76 5.58
C LYS A 117 -30.40 9.02 5.59
N SER A 118 -30.31 9.86 6.63
CA SER A 118 -31.07 11.11 6.75
C SER A 118 -30.65 12.21 5.76
N VAL A 119 -29.47 12.10 5.13
CA VAL A 119 -28.99 13.05 4.12
C VAL A 119 -28.72 12.30 2.81
N PRO A 120 -29.33 12.68 1.68
CA PRO A 120 -29.05 12.10 0.36
C PRO A 120 -27.58 12.18 -0.01
N LEU A 121 -27.06 11.18 -0.73
CA LEU A 121 -25.63 11.07 -1.02
C LEU A 121 -25.19 12.23 -1.90
N THR A 122 -26.03 12.59 -2.87
CA THR A 122 -25.81 13.72 -3.78
C THR A 122 -25.58 15.03 -3.03
N GLN A 123 -26.33 15.26 -1.94
CA GLN A 123 -26.16 16.44 -1.08
C GLN A 123 -24.89 16.33 -0.22
N LEU A 124 -24.58 15.15 0.30
CA LEU A 124 -23.39 14.92 1.12
C LEU A 124 -22.09 15.09 0.33
N LEU A 125 -22.09 14.67 -0.93
CA LEU A 125 -20.96 14.78 -1.85
C LEU A 125 -20.84 16.17 -2.48
N ALA A 126 -21.87 17.01 -2.37
CA ALA A 126 -21.80 18.38 -2.84
C ALA A 126 -20.69 19.15 -2.10
N ARG A 127 -19.97 20.00 -2.83
CA ARG A 127 -18.90 20.88 -2.31
C ARG A 127 -17.64 20.16 -1.80
N GLN A 128 -17.52 18.85 -2.00
CA GLN A 128 -16.31 18.13 -1.66
C GLN A 128 -15.25 18.34 -2.75
N ARG A 129 -14.02 18.68 -2.35
CA ARG A 129 -12.87 18.75 -3.26
C ARG A 129 -12.43 17.36 -3.68
N LEU A 130 -12.44 16.42 -2.74
CA LEU A 130 -12.12 15.02 -2.98
C LEU A 130 -13.19 14.08 -2.43
N VAL A 131 -13.63 13.14 -3.26
CA VAL A 131 -14.52 12.04 -2.84
C VAL A 131 -13.77 10.72 -3.02
N TYR A 132 -13.60 9.98 -1.95
CA TYR A 132 -12.97 8.66 -1.93
C TYR A 132 -14.02 7.57 -1.89
N THR A 133 -13.91 6.57 -2.76
CA THR A 133 -14.83 5.42 -2.82
C THR A 133 -14.10 4.13 -3.19
N THR A 134 -14.71 2.99 -2.89
CA THR A 134 -14.27 1.71 -3.48
C THR A 134 -14.92 1.53 -4.87
N PRO A 135 -14.32 0.73 -5.76
CA PRO A 135 -14.92 0.44 -7.06
C PRO A 135 -16.26 -0.30 -6.92
N GLU A 136 -16.40 -1.20 -5.93
CA GLU A 136 -17.65 -1.92 -5.68
C GLU A 136 -18.76 -0.98 -5.23
N PHE A 137 -18.48 -0.05 -4.31
CA PHE A 137 -19.48 0.90 -3.83
C PHE A 137 -19.91 1.86 -4.96
N LEU A 138 -18.96 2.30 -5.79
CA LEU A 138 -19.23 3.14 -6.96
C LEU A 138 -20.20 2.48 -7.95
N LEU A 139 -20.02 1.18 -8.20
CA LEU A 139 -20.81 0.44 -9.18
C LEU A 139 -22.13 -0.08 -8.61
N LEU A 140 -22.15 -0.58 -7.37
CA LEU A 140 -23.31 -1.29 -6.81
C LEU A 140 -24.32 -0.35 -6.13
N ASN A 141 -23.88 0.78 -5.57
CA ASN A 141 -24.76 1.71 -4.87
C ASN A 141 -25.50 2.64 -5.85
N SER A 142 -26.84 2.60 -5.85
CA SER A 142 -27.67 3.37 -6.79
C SER A 142 -27.54 4.89 -6.65
N GLU A 143 -27.47 5.43 -5.43
CA GLU A 143 -27.26 6.86 -5.20
C GLU A 143 -25.88 7.32 -5.72
N MET A 144 -24.86 6.49 -5.57
CA MET A 144 -23.50 6.80 -6.04
C MET A 144 -23.43 6.79 -7.57
N ARG A 145 -24.10 5.83 -8.22
CA ARG A 145 -24.24 5.82 -9.69
C ARG A 145 -24.94 7.07 -10.20
N GLU A 146 -26.01 7.47 -9.53
CA GLU A 146 -26.77 8.66 -9.92
C GLU A 146 -25.94 9.93 -9.77
N TRP A 147 -25.26 10.06 -8.62
CA TRP A 147 -24.32 11.17 -8.41
C TRP A 147 -23.25 11.22 -9.49
N MET A 148 -22.65 10.09 -9.86
CA MET A 148 -21.61 10.02 -10.90
C MET A 148 -22.13 10.49 -12.26
N ARG A 149 -23.34 10.04 -12.65
CA ARG A 149 -23.97 10.46 -13.91
C ARG A 149 -24.27 11.95 -13.94
N MET A 150 -24.82 12.48 -12.85
CA MET A 150 -25.12 13.91 -12.73
C MET A 150 -23.84 14.74 -12.72
N ALA A 151 -22.82 14.34 -11.96
CA ALA A 151 -21.54 15.04 -11.92
C ALA A 151 -20.82 15.04 -13.28
N GLY A 152 -20.91 13.95 -14.05
CA GLY A 152 -20.40 13.89 -15.43
C GLY A 152 -21.17 14.80 -16.38
N ARG A 153 -22.51 14.77 -16.35
CA ARG A 153 -23.38 15.61 -17.20
C ARG A 153 -23.25 17.11 -16.91
N GLU A 154 -23.10 17.47 -15.64
CA GLU A 154 -22.97 18.86 -15.17
C GLU A 154 -21.52 19.38 -15.22
N ASN A 155 -20.57 18.61 -15.78
CA ASN A 155 -19.15 18.95 -15.83
C ASN A 155 -18.52 19.29 -14.46
N ARG A 156 -19.00 18.61 -13.41
CA ARG A 156 -18.56 18.80 -12.02
C ARG A 156 -17.42 17.88 -11.62
N LEU A 157 -16.95 17.01 -12.51
CA LEU A 157 -15.79 16.16 -12.27
C LEU A 157 -14.55 16.80 -12.89
N ALA A 158 -13.61 17.23 -12.05
CA ALA A 158 -12.31 17.72 -12.52
C ALA A 158 -11.43 16.57 -13.03
N ARG A 159 -11.51 15.41 -12.36
CA ARG A 159 -10.63 14.27 -12.57
C ARG A 159 -11.17 13.03 -11.86
N ILE A 160 -10.86 11.86 -12.40
CA ILE A 160 -11.03 10.58 -11.70
C ILE A 160 -9.65 9.95 -11.49
N VAL A 161 -9.35 9.57 -10.26
CA VAL A 161 -8.12 8.89 -9.86
C VAL A 161 -8.45 7.43 -9.60
N LEU A 162 -7.75 6.53 -10.27
CA LEU A 162 -7.81 5.08 -10.04
C LEU A 162 -6.52 4.67 -9.33
N ASP A 163 -6.62 4.50 -8.02
CA ASP A 163 -5.54 4.03 -7.15
C ASP A 163 -5.44 2.50 -7.22
N GLU A 164 -4.23 1.97 -7.13
CA GLU A 164 -3.92 0.54 -7.38
C GLU A 164 -4.52 0.02 -8.70
N ALA A 165 -4.40 0.81 -9.77
CA ALA A 165 -5.01 0.49 -11.07
C ALA A 165 -4.58 -0.88 -11.65
N HIS A 166 -3.44 -1.42 -11.23
CA HIS A 166 -2.97 -2.76 -11.58
C HIS A 166 -3.92 -3.89 -11.15
N CYS A 167 -4.81 -3.64 -10.17
CA CYS A 167 -5.78 -4.63 -9.66
C CYS A 167 -6.74 -5.16 -10.75
N VAL A 168 -6.84 -4.53 -11.92
CA VAL A 168 -7.63 -5.05 -13.06
C VAL A 168 -6.85 -6.04 -13.93
N LEU A 169 -5.52 -6.10 -13.80
CA LEU A 169 -4.65 -6.94 -14.62
C LEU A 169 -4.13 -8.17 -13.88
N GLU A 170 -3.89 -8.05 -12.57
CA GLU A 170 -3.36 -9.13 -11.75
C GLU A 170 -4.43 -10.17 -11.42
N TRP A 171 -4.12 -11.45 -11.65
CA TRP A 171 -4.96 -12.56 -11.20
C TRP A 171 -4.58 -12.98 -9.78
N GLY A 172 -5.55 -13.08 -8.88
CA GLY A 172 -5.30 -13.47 -7.48
C GLY A 172 -6.06 -12.60 -6.48
N ASN A 173 -5.54 -12.48 -5.25
CA ASN A 173 -6.20 -11.75 -4.14
C ASN A 173 -6.29 -10.22 -4.37
N THR A 174 -5.49 -9.69 -5.28
CA THR A 174 -5.48 -8.28 -5.70
C THR A 174 -6.42 -8.02 -6.87
N PHE A 175 -6.89 -9.05 -7.60
CA PHE A 175 -7.84 -8.87 -8.70
C PHE A 175 -9.12 -8.19 -8.21
N ARG A 176 -9.58 -7.18 -8.94
CA ARG A 176 -10.80 -6.43 -8.66
C ARG A 176 -11.62 -6.25 -9.94
N PRO A 177 -12.57 -7.15 -10.24
CA PRO A 177 -13.35 -7.10 -11.48
C PRO A 177 -14.15 -5.79 -11.62
N SER A 178 -14.48 -5.14 -10.52
CA SER A 178 -15.12 -3.82 -10.53
C SER A 178 -14.32 -2.74 -11.27
N TYR A 179 -12.99 -2.82 -11.37
CA TYR A 179 -12.26 -1.88 -12.23
C TYR A 179 -12.50 -2.09 -13.72
N LEU A 180 -12.79 -3.33 -14.15
CA LEU A 180 -13.10 -3.64 -15.55
C LEU A 180 -14.46 -3.04 -15.95
N GLU A 181 -15.47 -3.17 -15.10
CA GLU A 181 -16.77 -2.53 -15.32
C GLU A 181 -16.66 -0.99 -15.34
N LEU A 182 -15.83 -0.43 -14.47
CA LEU A 182 -15.56 1.01 -14.45
C LEU A 182 -14.89 1.50 -15.73
N SER A 183 -14.08 0.67 -16.39
CA SER A 183 -13.45 1.03 -17.67
C SER A 183 -14.49 1.24 -18.78
N GLN A 184 -15.57 0.46 -18.77
CA GLN A 184 -16.70 0.62 -19.69
C GLN A 184 -17.48 1.91 -19.42
N TRP A 185 -17.49 2.40 -18.18
CA TRP A 185 -18.15 3.66 -17.85
C TRP A 185 -17.42 4.89 -18.39
N LYS A 186 -16.12 4.79 -18.68
CA LYS A 186 -15.34 5.91 -19.25
C LYS A 186 -15.97 6.40 -20.55
N THR A 187 -16.34 5.49 -21.44
CA THR A 187 -16.97 5.85 -22.72
C THR A 187 -18.42 6.29 -22.55
N GLN A 188 -19.12 5.81 -21.52
CA GLN A 188 -20.55 6.06 -21.32
C GLN A 188 -20.87 7.35 -20.55
N PHE A 189 -20.11 7.68 -19.50
CA PHE A 189 -20.51 8.72 -18.54
C PHE A 189 -19.47 9.82 -18.32
N PHE A 190 -18.18 9.56 -18.58
CA PHE A 190 -17.12 10.51 -18.25
C PHE A 190 -16.03 10.59 -19.34
N GLY A 191 -16.45 10.54 -20.60
CA GLY A 191 -15.57 10.59 -21.78
C GLY A 191 -14.63 11.81 -21.80
N SER A 192 -15.10 12.97 -21.35
CA SER A 192 -14.32 14.21 -21.28
C SER A 192 -13.51 14.39 -19.99
N VAL A 193 -13.65 13.48 -19.01
CA VAL A 193 -12.99 13.63 -17.71
C VAL A 193 -11.62 12.96 -17.75
N PRO A 194 -10.52 13.67 -17.44
CA PRO A 194 -9.19 13.07 -17.44
C PRO A 194 -9.04 12.07 -16.29
N LEU A 195 -8.28 11.00 -16.56
CA LEU A 195 -7.97 9.94 -15.61
C LEU A 195 -6.57 10.08 -15.04
N THR A 196 -6.40 9.73 -13.77
CA THR A 196 -5.08 9.46 -13.20
C THR A 196 -5.02 8.01 -12.75
N LEU A 197 -4.21 7.20 -13.42
CA LEU A 197 -3.98 5.80 -13.05
C LEU A 197 -2.73 5.76 -12.16
N ALA A 198 -2.86 5.36 -10.90
CA ALA A 198 -1.76 5.33 -9.94
C ALA A 198 -1.43 3.89 -9.55
N THR A 199 -0.15 3.52 -9.69
CA THR A 199 0.36 2.20 -9.30
C THR A 199 1.83 2.28 -8.93
N ALA A 200 2.29 1.33 -8.10
CA ALA A 200 3.69 1.26 -7.68
C ALA A 200 4.56 0.38 -8.58
N SER A 201 3.99 -0.68 -9.17
CA SER A 201 4.74 -1.76 -9.82
C SER A 201 3.91 -2.37 -10.94
N VAL A 202 4.28 -2.08 -12.19
CA VAL A 202 3.68 -2.69 -13.39
C VAL A 202 4.73 -2.73 -14.51
N SER A 203 4.62 -3.69 -15.41
CA SER A 203 5.43 -3.72 -16.63
C SER A 203 4.99 -2.64 -17.65
N ASP A 204 5.85 -2.32 -18.62
CA ASP A 204 5.48 -1.43 -19.75
C ASP A 204 4.29 -2.01 -20.56
N GLU A 205 4.19 -3.33 -20.65
CA GLU A 205 3.08 -4.02 -21.30
C GLU A 205 1.77 -3.80 -20.53
N ASP A 206 1.81 -3.90 -19.20
CA ASP A 206 0.66 -3.66 -18.35
C ASP A 206 0.20 -2.19 -18.39
N ILE A 207 1.13 -1.24 -18.53
CA ILE A 207 0.79 0.17 -18.77
C ILE A 207 0.00 0.29 -20.08
N ALA A 208 0.46 -0.34 -21.16
CA ALA A 208 -0.24 -0.32 -22.45
C ALA A 208 -1.62 -0.99 -22.38
N ARG A 209 -1.73 -2.12 -21.66
CA ARG A 209 -3.00 -2.81 -21.42
C ARG A 209 -3.98 -1.96 -20.63
N LEU A 210 -3.54 -1.29 -19.56
CA LEU A 210 -4.36 -0.36 -18.78
C LEU A 210 -4.83 0.82 -19.63
N ALA A 211 -3.93 1.40 -20.43
CA ALA A 211 -4.29 2.48 -21.35
C ALA A 211 -5.41 2.04 -22.31
N ALA A 212 -5.27 0.86 -22.92
CA ALA A 212 -6.28 0.30 -23.81
C ALA A 212 -7.62 0.02 -23.11
N LEU A 213 -7.60 -0.59 -21.91
CA LEU A 213 -8.79 -0.90 -21.12
C LEU A 213 -9.62 0.35 -20.79
N PHE A 214 -8.95 1.47 -20.51
CA PHE A 214 -9.58 2.75 -20.20
C PHE A 214 -9.75 3.67 -21.42
N HIS A 215 -9.56 3.15 -22.63
CA HIS A 215 -9.72 3.88 -23.89
C HIS A 215 -8.84 5.15 -23.98
N LEU A 216 -7.61 5.06 -23.46
CA LEU A 216 -6.65 6.14 -23.46
C LEU A 216 -5.56 5.91 -24.51
N LYS A 217 -5.21 6.97 -25.24
CA LYS A 217 -4.10 7.00 -26.19
C LYS A 217 -2.80 7.31 -25.45
N LEU A 218 -1.92 6.31 -25.36
CA LEU A 218 -0.58 6.49 -24.78
C LEU A 218 0.24 7.49 -25.61
N LEU A 219 0.79 8.51 -24.96
CA LEU A 219 1.68 9.49 -25.58
C LEU A 219 3.15 9.19 -25.28
N HIS A 220 3.97 9.19 -26.33
CA HIS A 220 5.42 9.03 -26.21
C HIS A 220 6.15 10.38 -26.07
N SER A 221 5.51 11.49 -26.45
CA SER A 221 5.98 12.86 -26.26
C SER A 221 4.83 13.74 -25.79
N VAL A 222 5.10 14.66 -24.86
CA VAL A 222 4.13 15.70 -24.51
C VAL A 222 4.15 16.75 -25.62
N PRO A 223 3.00 17.08 -26.24
CA PRO A 223 2.96 18.14 -27.23
C PRO A 223 3.46 19.46 -26.62
N GLU A 224 4.45 20.08 -27.25
CA GLU A 224 4.84 21.45 -26.94
C GLU A 224 3.68 22.36 -27.38
N THR A 225 3.05 23.04 -26.44
CA THR A 225 1.97 23.99 -26.74
C THR A 225 2.55 25.23 -27.39
N SER A 226 2.17 25.50 -28.64
CA SER A 226 2.39 26.79 -29.29
C SER A 226 1.50 27.85 -28.63
N LYS A 227 1.92 29.12 -28.72
CA LYS A 227 1.28 30.29 -28.07
C LYS A 227 -0.15 30.60 -28.55
N GLU A 228 -0.70 29.82 -29.48
CA GLU A 228 -1.98 30.08 -30.15
C GLU A 228 -3.14 29.22 -29.61
N ASP A 229 -2.86 28.31 -28.65
CA ASP A 229 -3.84 27.33 -28.11
C ASP A 229 -4.68 27.83 -26.92
N GLU A 230 -4.75 29.14 -26.67
CA GLU A 230 -5.59 29.74 -25.59
C GLU A 230 -7.08 29.90 -25.99
N GLY A 231 -7.56 29.11 -26.95
CA GLY A 231 -8.98 28.98 -27.28
C GLY A 231 -9.68 28.03 -26.30
N GLU A 232 -10.19 28.59 -25.20
CA GLU A 232 -10.99 27.88 -24.19
C GLU A 232 -12.29 27.32 -24.80
N GLY A 233 -12.33 26.01 -25.09
CA GLY A 233 -13.59 25.33 -25.39
C GLY A 233 -13.46 23.99 -26.10
N SER A 234 -12.60 23.90 -27.12
CA SER A 234 -12.60 22.73 -28.02
C SER A 234 -11.42 21.76 -27.83
N GLN A 235 -10.34 22.16 -27.17
CA GLN A 235 -9.15 21.30 -26.97
C GLN A 235 -9.12 20.54 -25.63
N ALA A 236 -9.96 20.87 -24.64
CA ALA A 236 -9.95 20.17 -23.35
C ALA A 236 -10.38 18.69 -23.50
N SER A 237 -11.35 18.44 -24.38
CA SER A 237 -11.84 17.09 -24.72
C SER A 237 -10.78 16.20 -25.37
N THR A 238 -9.88 16.76 -26.18
CA THR A 238 -8.85 15.95 -26.87
C THR A 238 -7.69 15.55 -25.97
N ARG A 239 -7.47 16.25 -24.85
CA ARG A 239 -6.40 15.96 -23.89
C ARG A 239 -6.79 14.93 -22.84
N SER A 240 -8.09 14.80 -22.51
CA SER A 240 -8.55 13.83 -21.50
C SER A 240 -8.27 12.39 -21.89
N ASP A 241 -8.27 12.07 -23.18
CA ASP A 241 -7.99 10.72 -23.67
C ASP A 241 -6.51 10.49 -23.96
N GLN A 242 -5.66 11.50 -23.78
CA GLN A 242 -4.21 11.39 -23.95
C GLN A 242 -3.54 11.04 -22.62
N LEU A 243 -2.95 9.86 -22.55
CA LEU A 243 -2.27 9.35 -21.36
C LEU A 243 -0.77 9.63 -21.44
N VAL A 244 -0.27 10.41 -20.49
CA VAL A 244 1.17 10.65 -20.31
C VAL A 244 1.68 9.81 -19.14
N VAL A 245 2.77 9.08 -19.37
CA VAL A 245 3.41 8.27 -18.32
C VAL A 245 4.43 9.10 -17.56
N ILE A 246 4.23 9.20 -16.25
CA ILE A 246 5.19 9.74 -15.31
C ILE A 246 5.73 8.59 -14.47
N GLN A 247 6.94 8.18 -14.84
CA GLN A 247 7.65 7.08 -14.20
C GLN A 247 8.90 7.63 -13.53
N GLN A 248 9.08 7.28 -12.26
CA GLN A 248 10.30 7.57 -11.52
C GLN A 248 10.67 6.33 -10.74
N VAL A 249 11.89 5.86 -10.94
CA VAL A 249 12.45 4.73 -10.19
C VAL A 249 13.66 5.29 -9.48
N THR A 250 13.55 5.42 -8.17
CA THR A 250 14.67 5.83 -7.33
C THR A 250 14.94 4.73 -6.34
N ASP A 251 16.23 4.42 -6.17
CA ASP A 251 16.65 3.54 -5.11
C ASP A 251 16.25 4.11 -3.75
N ARG A 252 15.82 3.22 -2.87
CA ARG A 252 15.59 3.55 -1.47
C ARG A 252 16.83 3.16 -0.70
N GLU A 253 17.81 4.06 -0.72
CA GLU A 253 19.05 3.90 0.04
C GLU A 253 18.79 3.71 1.55
N ASN A 254 17.69 4.28 2.04
CA ASN A 254 17.25 4.13 3.42
C ASN A 254 16.65 2.74 3.74
N LEU A 255 16.42 1.87 2.75
CA LEU A 255 15.92 0.51 2.94
C LEU A 255 17.06 -0.50 2.84
N ARG A 256 17.21 -1.31 3.89
CA ARG A 256 18.08 -2.47 3.88
C ARG A 256 17.29 -3.71 3.44
N VAL A 257 17.83 -4.48 2.49
CA VAL A 257 17.21 -5.71 1.97
C VAL A 257 18.05 -6.91 2.38
N GLU A 258 17.50 -7.76 3.24
CA GLU A 258 18.18 -8.96 3.71
C GLU A 258 17.32 -10.20 3.50
N VAL A 259 17.93 -11.24 2.96
CA VAL A 259 17.35 -12.59 2.94
C VAL A 259 18.10 -13.47 3.90
N VAL A 260 17.37 -14.11 4.80
CA VAL A 260 17.93 -15.00 5.84
C VAL A 260 17.18 -16.32 5.79
N ARG A 261 17.90 -17.43 6.01
CA ARG A 261 17.29 -18.75 6.10
C ARG A 261 16.35 -18.82 7.31
N LYS A 262 15.11 -19.24 7.07
CA LYS A 262 14.11 -19.50 8.10
C LYS A 262 14.47 -20.80 8.83
N THR A 263 14.53 -20.72 10.16
CA THR A 263 14.79 -21.85 11.05
C THR A 263 13.65 -21.98 12.06
N ALA A 264 13.69 -23.03 12.90
CA ALA A 264 12.74 -23.19 14.00
C ALA A 264 12.79 -22.03 15.02
N LEU A 265 13.92 -21.30 15.09
CA LEU A 265 14.16 -20.17 15.99
C LEU A 265 13.79 -18.81 15.36
N ALA A 266 12.85 -18.80 14.41
CA ALA A 266 12.50 -17.59 13.68
C ALA A 266 11.97 -16.47 14.60
N ALA A 267 11.20 -16.82 15.64
CA ALA A 267 10.64 -15.83 16.56
C ALA A 267 11.72 -15.18 17.43
N GLU A 268 12.66 -15.97 17.94
CA GLU A 268 13.82 -15.51 18.70
C GLU A 268 14.68 -14.57 17.85
N ARG A 269 14.99 -14.99 16.62
CA ARG A 269 15.75 -14.17 15.66
C ARG A 269 15.04 -12.85 15.34
N ILE A 270 13.73 -12.87 15.14
CA ILE A 270 12.94 -11.64 14.92
C ILE A 270 13.05 -10.75 16.16
N ALA A 271 12.79 -11.28 17.35
CA ALA A 271 12.80 -10.52 18.60
C ALA A 271 14.17 -9.87 18.86
N GLU A 272 15.25 -10.63 18.67
CA GLU A 272 16.63 -10.16 18.81
C GLU A 272 16.99 -9.10 17.76
N ARG A 273 16.57 -9.30 16.51
CA ARG A 273 16.90 -8.39 15.41
C ARG A 273 16.23 -7.04 15.56
N VAL A 274 14.97 -7.04 16.00
CA VAL A 274 14.15 -5.82 16.00
C VAL A 274 14.12 -5.13 17.35
N GLN A 275 14.40 -5.82 18.46
CA GLN A 275 14.63 -5.29 19.82
C GLN A 275 13.56 -4.36 20.43
N GLN A 276 12.47 -4.03 19.70
CA GLN A 276 11.35 -3.08 19.96
C GLN A 276 11.18 -1.99 18.90
N ALA A 277 11.99 -1.97 17.85
CA ALA A 277 11.73 -1.15 16.67
C ALA A 277 10.39 -1.52 16.04
N THR A 278 9.69 -0.50 15.53
CA THR A 278 8.44 -0.64 14.79
C THR A 278 8.63 -1.59 13.60
N THR A 279 8.07 -2.80 13.71
CA THR A 279 8.28 -3.91 12.77
C THR A 279 6.99 -4.55 12.28
N ILE A 280 6.88 -4.79 10.98
CA ILE A 280 5.83 -5.66 10.42
C ILE A 280 6.48 -6.99 10.02
N VAL A 281 5.94 -8.09 10.55
CA VAL A 281 6.30 -9.45 10.18
C VAL A 281 5.23 -9.97 9.22
N TYR A 282 5.58 -10.12 7.95
CA TYR A 282 4.68 -10.69 6.95
C TYR A 282 4.67 -12.21 7.03
N CYS A 283 3.47 -12.78 7.11
CA CYS A 283 3.23 -14.22 7.18
C CYS A 283 2.37 -14.66 5.99
N LEU A 284 2.64 -15.85 5.48
CA LEU A 284 1.95 -16.38 4.30
C LEU A 284 0.47 -16.69 4.61
N THR A 285 0.21 -17.18 5.82
CA THR A 285 -1.15 -17.59 6.24
C THR A 285 -1.60 -16.90 7.52
N ARG A 286 -2.92 -16.85 7.73
CA ARG A 286 -3.51 -16.31 8.97
C ARG A 286 -3.02 -17.08 10.20
N LYS A 287 -2.96 -18.41 10.08
CA LYS A 287 -2.47 -19.30 11.13
C LYS A 287 -1.02 -18.98 11.50
N GLU A 288 -0.14 -18.83 10.51
CA GLU A 288 1.26 -18.46 10.75
C GLU A 288 1.40 -17.08 11.39
N ALA A 289 0.55 -16.11 11.02
CA ALA A 289 0.53 -14.79 11.66
C ALA A 289 0.13 -14.87 13.15
N GLU A 290 -0.87 -15.69 13.49
CA GLU A 290 -1.31 -15.92 14.86
C GLU A 290 -0.24 -16.66 15.69
N GLU A 291 0.37 -17.71 15.13
CA GLU A 291 1.44 -18.50 15.78
C GLU A 291 2.70 -17.66 16.02
N THR A 292 3.14 -16.89 15.02
CA THR A 292 4.29 -16.00 15.13
C THR A 292 4.05 -14.89 16.16
N CYS A 293 2.84 -14.31 16.18
CA CYS A 293 2.45 -13.34 17.19
C CYS A 293 2.55 -13.94 18.60
N LEU A 294 2.04 -15.16 18.80
CA LEU A 294 2.10 -15.83 20.09
C LEU A 294 3.54 -16.10 20.55
N ALA A 295 4.39 -16.58 19.64
CA ALA A 295 5.80 -16.84 19.95
C ALA A 295 6.53 -15.55 20.37
N LEU A 296 6.34 -14.45 19.64
CA LEU A 296 6.93 -13.16 19.97
C LEU A 296 6.41 -12.58 21.30
N VAL A 297 5.12 -12.74 21.61
CA VAL A 297 4.56 -12.33 22.91
C VAL A 297 5.19 -13.13 24.06
N ARG A 298 5.42 -14.44 23.88
CA ARG A 298 6.10 -15.28 24.89
C ARG A 298 7.55 -14.84 25.14
N LEU A 299 8.21 -14.29 24.13
CA LEU A 299 9.54 -13.68 24.22
C LEU A 299 9.52 -12.24 24.78
N GLY A 300 8.35 -11.73 25.19
CA GLY A 300 8.21 -10.41 25.81
C GLY A 300 8.10 -9.23 24.83
N CYS A 301 7.87 -9.49 23.53
CA CYS A 301 7.64 -8.43 22.55
C CYS A 301 6.20 -7.88 22.62
N HIS A 302 6.03 -6.58 22.36
CA HIS A 302 4.72 -5.95 22.23
C HIS A 302 4.17 -6.20 20.82
N THR A 303 3.60 -7.38 20.62
CA THR A 303 3.19 -7.86 19.29
C THR A 303 1.68 -7.97 19.17
N GLY A 304 1.14 -7.55 18.01
CA GLY A 304 -0.26 -7.78 17.64
C GLY A 304 -0.37 -8.55 16.33
N VAL A 305 -1.53 -9.15 16.09
CA VAL A 305 -1.85 -9.85 14.84
C VAL A 305 -2.82 -9.02 13.98
N TYR A 306 -2.62 -9.01 12.66
CA TYR A 306 -3.46 -8.30 11.71
C TYR A 306 -3.71 -9.12 10.43
N HIS A 307 -4.94 -9.61 10.24
CA HIS A 307 -5.34 -10.26 8.98
C HIS A 307 -6.84 -10.12 8.71
N GLY A 308 -7.25 -10.40 7.47
CA GLY A 308 -8.64 -10.24 7.01
C GLY A 308 -9.68 -11.06 7.80
N GLY A 309 -9.28 -12.17 8.41
CA GLY A 309 -10.15 -12.99 9.27
C GLY A 309 -10.53 -12.36 10.62
N LEU A 310 -9.85 -11.30 11.08
CA LEU A 310 -10.19 -10.65 12.34
C LEU A 310 -11.45 -9.78 12.20
N PRO A 311 -12.31 -9.65 13.22
CA PRO A 311 -13.42 -8.70 13.21
C PRO A 311 -12.95 -7.25 12.97
N ARG A 312 -13.75 -6.43 12.26
CA ARG A 312 -13.40 -5.04 11.90
C ARG A 312 -12.95 -4.21 13.11
N LYS A 313 -13.72 -4.24 14.20
CA LYS A 313 -13.40 -3.54 15.45
C LYS A 313 -12.03 -3.93 16.03
N ARG A 314 -11.63 -5.20 15.87
CA ARG A 314 -10.34 -5.71 16.35
C ARG A 314 -9.19 -5.22 15.48
N ARG A 315 -9.37 -5.22 14.15
CA ARG A 315 -8.39 -4.63 13.21
C ARG A 315 -8.17 -3.15 13.47
N GLU A 316 -9.26 -2.38 13.67
CA GLU A 316 -9.20 -0.97 14.04
C GLU A 316 -8.48 -0.75 15.37
N PHE A 317 -8.77 -1.59 16.38
CA PHE A 317 -8.11 -1.53 17.67
C PHE A 317 -6.61 -1.80 17.58
N VAL A 318 -6.18 -2.89 16.93
CA VAL A 318 -4.76 -3.22 16.72
C VAL A 318 -4.05 -2.10 15.97
N ARG A 319 -4.64 -1.59 14.88
CA ARG A 319 -4.10 -0.46 14.12
C ARG A 319 -3.93 0.77 15.01
N LYS A 320 -4.90 1.09 15.86
CA LYS A 320 -4.81 2.22 16.78
C LYS A 320 -3.70 2.04 17.81
N GLN A 321 -3.58 0.85 18.42
CA GLN A 321 -2.50 0.55 19.37
C GLN A 321 -1.12 0.71 18.72
N TRP A 322 -0.95 0.23 17.49
CA TRP A 322 0.27 0.41 16.71
C TRP A 322 0.60 1.87 16.42
N MET A 323 -0.36 2.64 15.90
CA MET A 323 -0.16 4.07 15.60
C MET A 323 0.14 4.90 16.85
N MET A 324 -0.30 4.45 18.03
CA MET A 324 0.00 5.06 19.32
C MET A 324 1.33 4.58 19.94
N GLY A 325 2.09 3.73 19.25
CA GLY A 325 3.35 3.16 19.74
C GLY A 325 3.19 2.13 20.87
N GLN A 326 1.97 1.61 21.09
CA GLN A 326 1.68 0.62 22.14
C GLN A 326 2.02 -0.80 21.69
N LEU A 327 1.98 -1.06 20.38
CA LEU A 327 2.52 -2.27 19.75
C LEU A 327 3.77 -1.88 18.98
N SER A 328 4.85 -2.64 19.18
CA SER A 328 6.11 -2.48 18.45
C SER A 328 6.22 -3.45 17.28
N ILE A 329 5.49 -4.57 17.31
CA ILE A 329 5.48 -5.56 16.22
C ILE A 329 4.04 -5.85 15.76
N ILE A 330 3.82 -5.96 14.45
CA ILE A 330 2.58 -6.52 13.87
C ILE A 330 2.93 -7.76 13.04
N CYS A 331 2.34 -8.91 13.35
CA CYS A 331 2.33 -10.07 12.47
C CYS A 331 1.12 -10.01 11.54
N ALA A 332 1.32 -9.95 10.22
CA ALA A 332 0.25 -9.71 9.27
C ALA A 332 0.34 -10.54 7.99
N THR A 333 -0.82 -10.80 7.38
CA THR A 333 -0.92 -11.36 6.03
C THR A 333 -1.10 -10.30 4.95
N SER A 334 -1.17 -9.02 5.34
CA SER A 334 -1.31 -7.89 4.41
C SER A 334 -0.75 -6.60 5.03
N ALA A 335 -0.29 -5.70 4.18
CA ALA A 335 0.50 -4.53 4.56
C ALA A 335 -0.32 -3.32 5.03
N PHE A 336 0.17 -2.63 6.06
CA PHE A 336 -0.21 -1.25 6.39
C PHE A 336 1.01 -0.48 6.94
N GLY A 337 1.44 0.57 6.23
CA GLY A 337 2.44 1.53 6.72
C GLY A 337 3.91 1.20 6.41
N PRO A 338 4.84 2.15 6.68
CA PRO A 338 6.27 1.96 6.48
C PRO A 338 6.87 1.01 7.55
N ALA A 339 7.74 0.09 7.13
CA ALA A 339 8.40 -0.87 8.02
C ALA A 339 9.77 -1.31 7.50
N VAL A 340 10.58 -1.91 8.38
CA VAL A 340 11.78 -2.68 8.01
C VAL A 340 11.33 -3.98 7.34
N CYS A 341 11.93 -4.31 6.19
CA CYS A 341 11.60 -5.50 5.42
C CYS A 341 12.72 -6.55 5.57
N VAL A 342 12.43 -7.64 6.26
CA VAL A 342 13.30 -8.83 6.34
C VAL A 342 12.50 -10.00 5.82
N LEU A 343 13.03 -10.68 4.80
CA LEU A 343 12.41 -11.87 4.23
C LEU A 343 13.05 -13.12 4.84
N LEU A 344 12.24 -13.91 5.56
CA LEU A 344 12.64 -15.23 6.05
C LEU A 344 12.17 -16.28 5.05
N TYR A 345 13.11 -17.05 4.50
CA TYR A 345 12.84 -18.02 3.43
C TYR A 345 13.30 -19.43 3.79
N SER A 346 12.50 -20.42 3.40
CA SER A 346 12.84 -21.83 3.32
C SER A 346 12.17 -22.47 2.11
N GLU A 347 12.71 -23.57 1.60
CA GLU A 347 12.11 -24.30 0.46
C GLU A 347 10.67 -24.76 0.75
N ALA A 348 10.36 -25.08 2.02
CA ALA A 348 9.00 -25.40 2.43
C ALA A 348 8.03 -24.21 2.26
N ASP A 349 8.51 -22.97 2.30
CA ASP A 349 7.67 -21.79 2.01
C ASP A 349 7.29 -21.74 0.53
N LYS A 350 8.20 -22.09 -0.39
CA LYS A 350 7.92 -22.20 -1.83
C LYS A 350 6.86 -23.26 -2.10
N SER A 351 7.02 -24.47 -1.56
CA SER A 351 6.04 -25.55 -1.74
C SER A 351 4.64 -25.18 -1.20
N ARG A 352 4.58 -24.44 -0.07
CA ARG A 352 3.31 -23.95 0.48
C ARG A 352 2.67 -22.87 -0.40
N ALA A 353 3.46 -21.94 -0.96
CA ALA A 353 2.95 -20.92 -1.85
C ALA A 353 2.43 -21.51 -3.17
N ASP A 354 3.12 -22.53 -3.68
CA ASP A 354 2.74 -23.29 -4.86
C ASP A 354 1.39 -24.00 -4.66
N ALA A 355 1.25 -24.77 -3.57
CA ALA A 355 0.01 -25.45 -3.22
C ALA A 355 -1.19 -24.49 -3.08
N LEU A 356 -0.98 -23.33 -2.43
CA LEU A 356 -2.01 -22.29 -2.30
C LEU A 356 -2.44 -21.66 -3.63
N THR A 357 -1.58 -21.71 -4.65
CA THR A 357 -1.86 -21.18 -5.98
C THR A 357 -2.65 -22.20 -6.79
N THR A 358 -2.25 -23.48 -6.75
CA THR A 358 -2.93 -24.61 -7.42
C THR A 358 -4.34 -24.85 -6.87
N GLU A 359 -4.54 -24.80 -5.55
CA GLU A 359 -5.89 -24.96 -4.96
C GLU A 359 -6.87 -23.84 -5.39
N ARG A 360 -6.36 -22.68 -5.83
CA ARG A 360 -7.19 -21.54 -6.24
C ARG A 360 -7.61 -21.60 -7.71
N SER A 361 -6.80 -22.19 -8.59
CA SER A 361 -7.19 -22.38 -10.00
C SER A 361 -8.39 -23.30 -10.13
N ASP A 362 -8.49 -24.31 -9.25
CA ASP A 362 -9.57 -25.30 -9.28
C ASP A 362 -10.92 -24.74 -8.84
N PHE A 363 -10.94 -23.68 -8.03
CA PHE A 363 -12.17 -23.08 -7.50
C PHE A 363 -12.84 -22.06 -8.46
N ASN A 364 -12.10 -21.50 -9.43
CA ASN A 364 -12.56 -20.37 -10.24
C ASN A 364 -13.08 -20.72 -11.65
N GLY A 365 -13.19 -22.01 -12.00
CA GLY A 365 -13.88 -22.44 -13.23
C GLY A 365 -13.16 -22.13 -14.56
N THR A 366 -13.64 -22.78 -15.62
CA THR A 366 -12.97 -23.11 -16.89
C THR A 366 -12.54 -21.94 -17.79
N MET A 367 -12.80 -20.67 -17.44
CA MET A 367 -12.27 -19.51 -18.17
C MET A 367 -10.93 -19.01 -17.63
N ALA A 368 -10.57 -19.31 -16.38
CA ALA A 368 -9.30 -18.90 -15.78
C ALA A 368 -8.11 -19.72 -16.33
N ALA A 369 -8.33 -20.99 -16.63
CA ALA A 369 -7.29 -21.94 -17.04
C ALA A 369 -6.67 -21.68 -18.42
N SER A 370 -7.34 -20.93 -19.31
CA SER A 370 -6.87 -20.74 -20.68
C SER A 370 -5.88 -19.55 -20.84
N ILE A 371 -5.74 -18.70 -19.83
CA ILE A 371 -4.87 -17.49 -19.89
C ILE A 371 -3.82 -17.48 -18.76
N SER A 372 -4.03 -18.21 -17.65
CA SER A 372 -3.09 -18.28 -16.52
C SER A 372 -1.98 -19.33 -16.66
N ASN A 373 -1.89 -20.03 -17.80
CA ASN A 373 -0.94 -21.12 -18.00
C ASN A 373 0.51 -20.59 -18.11
N GLY A 374 1.19 -20.43 -16.97
CA GLY A 374 2.65 -20.38 -16.88
C GLY A 374 3.25 -19.26 -16.04
N SER A 375 2.55 -18.15 -15.77
CA SER A 375 3.18 -16.98 -15.15
C SER A 375 3.44 -17.14 -13.64
N SER A 376 2.49 -17.72 -12.88
CA SER A 376 2.60 -17.78 -11.41
C SER A 376 3.70 -18.72 -10.91
N HIS A 377 3.96 -19.83 -11.61
CA HIS A 377 5.06 -20.74 -11.25
C HIS A 377 6.41 -20.14 -11.60
N VAL A 378 6.53 -19.48 -12.76
CA VAL A 378 7.75 -18.76 -13.17
C VAL A 378 8.05 -17.62 -12.20
N GLU A 379 7.03 -16.86 -11.76
CA GLU A 379 7.19 -15.82 -10.74
C GLU A 379 7.68 -16.40 -9.40
N LEU A 380 7.18 -17.57 -8.97
CA LEU A 380 7.64 -18.24 -7.75
C LEU A 380 9.08 -18.75 -7.88
N GLU A 381 9.49 -19.23 -9.05
CA GLU A 381 10.87 -19.64 -9.34
C GLU A 381 11.82 -18.44 -9.33
N GLU A 382 11.42 -17.30 -9.88
CA GLU A 382 12.20 -16.06 -9.82
C GLU A 382 12.38 -15.56 -8.38
N VAL A 383 11.35 -15.68 -7.53
CA VAL A 383 11.44 -15.35 -6.10
C VAL A 383 12.37 -16.32 -5.36
N ALA A 384 12.31 -17.61 -5.65
CA ALA A 384 13.21 -18.61 -5.06
C ALA A 384 14.67 -18.34 -5.47
N ALA A 385 14.91 -18.11 -6.77
CA ALA A 385 16.22 -17.74 -7.30
C ALA A 385 16.75 -16.45 -6.67
N PHE A 386 15.88 -15.44 -6.49
CA PHE A 386 16.23 -14.23 -5.75
C PHE A 386 16.70 -14.58 -4.33
N CYS A 387 15.97 -15.42 -3.59
CA CYS A 387 16.34 -15.78 -2.21
C CYS A 387 17.68 -16.50 -2.14
N GLU A 388 17.90 -17.48 -3.02
CA GLU A 388 19.07 -18.36 -3.07
C GLU A 388 20.31 -17.71 -3.68
N THR A 389 20.17 -16.57 -4.35
CA THR A 389 21.29 -15.83 -4.93
C THR A 389 22.32 -15.47 -3.85
N THR A 390 23.53 -15.99 -4.00
CA THR A 390 24.68 -15.71 -3.12
C THR A 390 25.73 -14.79 -3.75
N THR A 391 25.61 -14.49 -5.05
CA THR A 391 26.54 -13.63 -5.81
C THR A 391 25.80 -12.48 -6.52
N GLY A 392 26.48 -11.37 -6.79
CA GLY A 392 25.85 -10.20 -7.43
C GLY A 392 24.95 -9.38 -6.48
N CYS A 393 24.33 -8.32 -7.01
CA CYS A 393 23.55 -7.37 -6.23
C CYS A 393 22.06 -7.77 -6.17
N ARG A 394 21.49 -7.92 -4.98
CA ARG A 394 20.04 -8.22 -4.83
C ARG A 394 19.16 -7.10 -5.37
N LYS A 395 19.57 -5.83 -5.23
CA LYS A 395 18.83 -4.71 -5.80
C LYS A 395 18.79 -4.78 -7.31
N GLU A 396 19.90 -5.12 -7.96
CA GLU A 396 19.94 -5.31 -9.42
C GLU A 396 18.92 -6.34 -9.89
N LEU A 397 18.84 -7.50 -9.23
CA LEU A 397 17.82 -8.52 -9.51
C LEU A 397 16.39 -8.00 -9.29
N LEU A 398 16.15 -7.35 -8.14
CA LEU A 398 14.83 -6.81 -7.80
C LEU A 398 14.34 -5.76 -8.82
N TYR A 399 15.21 -4.82 -9.20
CA TYR A 399 14.88 -3.80 -10.19
C TYR A 399 14.68 -4.42 -11.58
N SER A 400 15.52 -5.39 -11.95
CA SER A 400 15.43 -6.08 -13.25
C SER A 400 14.12 -6.83 -13.42
N HIS A 401 13.61 -7.46 -12.36
CA HIS A 401 12.29 -8.11 -12.37
C HIS A 401 11.16 -7.14 -12.74
N PHE A 402 11.24 -5.89 -12.30
CA PHE A 402 10.28 -4.83 -12.69
C PHE A 402 10.65 -4.11 -14.01
N GLY A 403 11.58 -4.65 -14.79
CA GLY A 403 12.02 -4.07 -16.08
C GLY A 403 12.95 -2.87 -15.95
N PHE A 404 13.52 -2.62 -14.76
CA PHE A 404 14.42 -1.51 -14.51
C PHE A 404 15.88 -1.94 -14.48
N ASN A 405 16.76 -1.13 -15.07
CA ASN A 405 18.20 -1.35 -14.94
C ASN A 405 18.70 -0.61 -13.69
N PHE A 406 19.22 -1.37 -12.72
CA PHE A 406 19.89 -0.82 -11.55
C PHE A 406 21.39 -1.13 -11.63
N ASP A 407 22.18 -0.07 -11.67
CA ASP A 407 23.64 -0.16 -11.67
C ASP A 407 24.15 -0.65 -10.30
N ALA A 408 24.55 -1.92 -10.23
CA ALA A 408 25.04 -2.56 -9.02
C ALA A 408 26.20 -1.80 -8.34
N SER A 409 26.98 -1.04 -9.10
CA SER A 409 28.07 -0.22 -8.54
C SER A 409 27.58 0.92 -7.64
N ARG A 410 26.31 1.33 -7.80
CA ARG A 410 25.65 2.35 -6.96
C ARG A 410 25.04 1.77 -5.70
N CYS A 411 25.07 0.44 -5.52
CA CYS A 411 24.60 -0.18 -4.30
C CYS A 411 25.50 0.23 -3.12
N ILE A 412 24.93 0.94 -2.15
CA ILE A 412 25.62 1.31 -0.90
C ILE A 412 25.80 0.12 0.07
N ARG A 413 25.81 -1.11 -0.45
CA ARG A 413 25.88 -2.39 0.30
C ARG A 413 24.82 -2.52 1.40
N ASN A 414 23.65 -1.92 1.17
CA ASN A 414 22.48 -2.08 2.03
C ASN A 414 21.60 -3.26 1.57
N CYS A 415 22.09 -4.13 0.69
CA CYS A 415 21.56 -5.48 0.55
C CYS A 415 22.61 -6.48 1.01
N ASN A 416 22.21 -7.63 1.57
CA ASN A 416 23.17 -8.68 1.97
C ASN A 416 23.71 -9.48 0.77
N CYS A 417 23.98 -8.78 -0.35
CA CYS A 417 24.62 -9.33 -1.54
C CYS A 417 26.01 -9.88 -1.22
N GLY A 418 26.36 -11.03 -1.80
CA GLY A 418 27.67 -11.66 -1.58
C GLY A 418 27.82 -12.37 -0.23
N VAL A 419 26.75 -12.46 0.57
CA VAL A 419 26.75 -13.17 1.86
C VAL A 419 25.98 -14.49 1.68
N PRO A 420 26.62 -15.66 1.83
CA PRO A 420 25.92 -16.94 1.83
C PRO A 420 24.83 -16.97 2.90
N LEU A 421 23.68 -17.57 2.59
CA LEU A 421 22.58 -17.72 3.55
C LEU A 421 23.02 -18.46 4.83
N GLU A 422 24.02 -19.34 4.72
CA GLU A 422 24.64 -20.09 5.83
C GLU A 422 25.65 -19.25 6.62
N ALA A 423 26.38 -18.34 5.97
CA ALA A 423 27.38 -17.48 6.64
C ALA A 423 26.74 -16.41 7.55
N ALA A 424 25.43 -16.15 7.38
CA ALA A 424 24.65 -15.34 8.30
C ALA A 424 24.46 -16.00 9.69
N GLU A 425 24.98 -17.20 9.92
CA GLU A 425 25.10 -17.80 11.26
C GLU A 425 26.27 -17.20 12.08
N SER A 426 27.21 -16.47 11.44
CA SER A 426 28.42 -15.96 12.09
C SER A 426 28.27 -14.61 12.82
N TRP A 427 27.06 -14.09 13.00
CA TRP A 427 26.82 -12.87 13.79
C TRP A 427 26.85 -13.20 15.29
N ARG A 428 28.08 -13.45 15.79
CA ARG A 428 28.54 -13.49 17.19
C ARG A 428 27.72 -14.36 18.15
N ASP A 429 28.20 -15.59 18.31
CA ASP A 429 28.17 -16.35 19.56
C ASP A 429 28.81 -15.53 20.71
N GLU A 430 28.05 -14.64 21.33
CA GLU A 430 28.15 -14.46 22.78
C GLU A 430 26.85 -15.02 23.36
N ALA A 431 26.91 -16.29 23.73
CA ALA A 431 25.81 -17.04 24.32
C ALA A 431 25.22 -16.29 25.51
N VAL A 432 24.10 -15.59 25.30
CA VAL A 432 23.19 -15.28 26.39
C VAL A 432 22.45 -16.58 26.68
N HIS A 433 22.81 -17.22 27.78
CA HIS A 433 22.04 -18.32 28.35
C HIS A 433 20.62 -17.82 28.66
N VAL A 434 19.70 -18.00 27.70
CA VAL A 434 18.27 -17.98 27.98
C VAL A 434 17.93 -19.39 28.44
N GLU A 435 17.70 -19.55 29.74
CA GLU A 435 17.17 -20.80 30.29
C GLU A 435 15.89 -21.16 29.53
N LYS A 436 15.91 -22.30 28.82
CA LYS A 436 14.70 -22.89 28.25
C LYS A 436 13.75 -23.19 29.42
N PRO A 437 12.48 -22.75 29.38
CA PRO A 437 11.47 -23.35 30.23
C PRO A 437 11.38 -24.83 29.86
N SER A 438 11.50 -25.70 30.86
CA SER A 438 11.37 -27.15 30.72
C SER A 438 10.07 -27.49 29.96
N THR A 439 10.20 -28.35 28.96
CA THR A 439 9.09 -28.92 28.21
C THR A 439 8.25 -29.85 29.08
N ASP A 440 6.96 -29.89 28.73
CA ASP A 440 5.94 -30.87 29.08
C ASP A 440 5.25 -30.73 30.44
N GLU A 441 4.12 -30.01 30.43
CA GLU A 441 2.78 -30.54 30.76
C GLU A 441 1.74 -29.43 30.55
N ASP A 442 1.15 -29.39 29.36
CA ASP A 442 -0.25 -29.02 29.10
C ASP A 442 -0.44 -28.67 27.62
N GLY A 443 -1.19 -29.51 26.90
CA GLY A 443 -1.67 -29.22 25.55
C GLY A 443 -2.61 -28.02 25.56
N ILE A 444 -2.06 -26.82 25.34
CA ILE A 444 -2.84 -25.57 25.31
C ILE A 444 -3.62 -25.49 23.99
N SER A 445 -4.91 -25.87 24.05
CA SER A 445 -5.85 -25.68 22.95
C SER A 445 -6.10 -24.18 22.66
N LYS A 446 -6.64 -23.86 21.48
CA LYS A 446 -6.97 -22.47 21.05
C LYS A 446 -7.77 -21.65 22.07
N GLY A 447 -8.53 -22.31 22.97
CA GLY A 447 -9.28 -21.65 24.05
C GLY A 447 -8.42 -21.19 25.24
N ALA A 448 -7.23 -21.77 25.45
CA ALA A 448 -6.38 -21.46 26.58
C ALA A 448 -5.61 -20.12 26.43
N ILE A 449 -5.45 -19.61 25.20
CA ILE A 449 -4.94 -18.26 24.94
C ILE A 449 -5.97 -17.19 25.32
N GLU A 450 -7.24 -17.40 24.94
CA GLU A 450 -8.37 -16.56 25.36
C GLU A 450 -8.52 -16.61 26.89
N TYR A 451 -8.37 -17.79 27.50
CA TYR A 451 -8.43 -17.97 28.96
C TYR A 451 -7.30 -17.22 29.70
N GLN A 452 -6.05 -17.29 29.23
CA GLN A 452 -4.93 -16.57 29.86
C GLN A 452 -5.05 -15.05 29.69
N TYR A 453 -5.47 -14.59 28.52
CA TYR A 453 -5.72 -13.17 28.27
C TYR A 453 -6.89 -12.63 29.12
N GLN A 454 -8.00 -13.38 29.21
CA GLN A 454 -9.14 -13.05 30.05
C GLN A 454 -8.78 -13.12 31.54
N ARG A 455 -7.94 -14.06 32.00
CA ARG A 455 -7.44 -14.12 33.38
C ARG A 455 -6.66 -12.88 33.77
N ILE A 456 -5.76 -12.41 32.90
CA ILE A 456 -4.99 -11.18 33.14
C ILE A 456 -5.93 -9.97 33.22
N LEU A 457 -6.97 -9.91 32.40
CA LEU A 457 -7.98 -8.85 32.44
C LEU A 457 -8.91 -8.93 33.66
N VAL A 458 -9.25 -10.12 34.13
CA VAL A 458 -10.08 -10.36 35.32
C VAL A 458 -9.30 -10.04 36.60
N GLU A 459 -8.03 -10.46 36.70
CA GLU A 459 -7.15 -10.06 37.81
C GLU A 459 -6.91 -8.55 37.82
N SER A 460 -6.71 -7.91 36.66
CA SER A 460 -6.58 -6.46 36.57
C SER A 460 -7.83 -5.73 37.10
N LYS A 461 -9.03 -6.24 36.81
CA LYS A 461 -10.28 -5.70 37.35
C LYS A 461 -10.41 -5.94 38.85
N ARG A 462 -10.05 -7.12 39.35
CA ARG A 462 -10.04 -7.45 40.78
C ARG A 462 -9.10 -6.54 41.58
N LEU A 463 -7.95 -6.19 40.99
CA LEU A 463 -6.94 -5.30 41.58
C LEU A 463 -7.21 -3.80 41.35
N LYS A 464 -8.33 -3.44 40.69
CA LYS A 464 -8.70 -2.06 40.33
C LYS A 464 -7.61 -1.28 39.58
N LEU A 465 -6.78 -1.98 38.79
CA LEU A 465 -5.71 -1.35 38.03
C LEU A 465 -6.26 -0.72 36.73
N PRO A 466 -5.77 0.46 36.32
CA PRO A 466 -6.08 1.02 35.00
C PRO A 466 -5.67 0.06 33.89
N LYS A 467 -6.46 -0.06 32.80
CA LYS A 467 -6.17 -0.94 31.64
C LYS A 467 -4.76 -0.74 31.04
N ARG A 468 -4.16 0.43 31.24
CA ARG A 468 -2.80 0.80 30.81
C ARG A 468 -1.70 0.12 31.65
N GLU A 469 -1.96 -0.19 32.92
CA GLU A 469 -0.96 -0.75 33.84
C GLU A 469 -0.92 -2.27 33.84
N ALA A 470 -2.03 -2.93 33.50
CA ALA A 470 -2.16 -4.39 33.45
C ALA A 470 -1.19 -5.08 32.46
N LEU A 471 -0.64 -4.33 31.50
CA LEU A 471 0.30 -4.80 30.48
C LEU A 471 1.63 -4.04 30.53
N SER A 472 1.87 -3.23 31.57
CA SER A 472 3.12 -2.48 31.72
C SER A 472 4.09 -3.20 32.66
N ARG A 473 5.39 -3.07 32.38
CA ARG A 473 6.57 -3.74 33.01
C ARG A 473 6.67 -3.75 34.55
N ARG A 474 5.73 -3.21 35.33
CA ARG A 474 5.89 -2.99 36.78
C ARG A 474 5.36 -4.08 37.72
N LEU A 475 4.71 -5.15 37.22
CA LEU A 475 4.11 -6.19 38.09
C LEU A 475 4.59 -7.63 37.84
N ILE A 476 5.53 -7.87 36.92
CA ILE A 476 6.24 -9.18 36.84
C ILE A 476 7.44 -9.16 37.80
N ARG A 477 7.15 -8.94 39.07
CA ARG A 477 7.94 -9.40 40.22
C ARG A 477 6.90 -9.82 41.25
N VAL A 478 7.15 -10.95 41.92
CA VAL A 478 6.27 -11.71 42.83
C VAL A 478 5.56 -12.86 42.08
N ARG A 479 5.92 -14.14 42.25
CA ARG A 479 6.38 -14.85 43.46
C ARG A 479 7.61 -15.73 43.19
N GLN A 480 8.72 -15.44 43.85
CA GLN A 480 9.62 -16.51 44.32
C GLN A 480 8.89 -17.26 45.43
N ASN A 481 8.88 -18.58 45.35
CA ASN A 481 8.26 -19.47 46.32
C ASN A 481 9.17 -19.53 47.57
N PRO A 482 8.70 -19.20 48.78
CA PRO A 482 9.51 -19.24 49.99
C PRO A 482 9.42 -20.63 50.62
N LEU A 483 9.92 -21.67 49.94
CA LEU A 483 10.11 -23.00 50.52
C LEU A 483 11.28 -23.70 49.81
N CYS A 484 12.50 -23.33 50.19
CA CYS A 484 13.68 -24.20 50.24
C CYS A 484 14.69 -23.49 51.15
N THR A 485 14.85 -24.06 52.34
CA THR A 485 15.96 -23.77 53.27
C THR A 485 17.30 -24.07 52.64
#